data_AF-A0AAV0XFY7-F1
#
_entry.id   AF-A0AAV0XFY7-F1
#
_cell.length_a   1.000
_cell.length_b   1.000
_cell.length_c   1.000
_cell.angle_alpha   90.00
_cell.angle_beta   90.00
_cell.angle_gamma   90.00
#
_symmetry.space_group_name_H-M   'P 1'
#
loop_
_entity.id
_entity.type
_entity.pdbx_description
1 polymer ?
#
loop_
_entity_poly.entity_id
_entity_poly.type
_entity_poly.pdbx_seq_one_letter_code
_entity_poly.pdbx_strand_id
1 'polypeptide(L)'
;MAATVAAARVDGVQRSGRLQNCTSILKSNQIFLFGYVQDFWLIQIGAASISVYGSDVRTNNYLESFHATLLNQMGKHPNIWDFLQKLLLIENQFYIEMDQVRRNLTVRNHKSRVDRADATRRIRDYINILNEDGNLLMFLQRAGHMMDGYLHGQVGPQP
;
A
#
# COMPACT_ATOMS: atom_id res chain seq x y z
N MET A 1 25.74 -56.13 14.65
CA MET A 1 24.50 -55.56 14.07
C MET A 1 23.56 -54.88 15.08
N ALA A 2 23.60 -55.17 16.39
CA ALA A 2 22.67 -54.58 17.37
C ALA A 2 22.90 -53.08 17.68
N ALA A 3 24.15 -52.60 17.63
CA ALA A 3 24.49 -51.21 18.00
C ALA A 3 23.98 -50.15 16.99
N THR A 4 23.95 -50.48 15.70
CA THR A 4 23.52 -49.57 14.62
C THR A 4 22.00 -49.33 14.62
N VAL A 5 21.22 -50.32 15.05
CA VAL A 5 19.75 -50.22 15.14
C VAL A 5 19.31 -49.37 16.34
N ALA A 6 20.08 -49.40 17.44
CA ALA A 6 19.80 -48.58 18.62
C ALA A 6 20.04 -47.08 18.36
N ALA A 7 21.13 -46.72 17.68
CA ALA A 7 21.43 -45.31 17.34
C ALA A 7 20.36 -44.68 16.44
N ALA A 8 19.91 -45.40 15.40
CA ALA A 8 18.85 -44.92 14.50
C ALA A 8 17.49 -44.74 15.21
N ARG A 9 17.19 -45.55 16.23
CA ARG A 9 15.97 -45.45 17.03
C ARG A 9 15.99 -44.24 17.98
N VAL A 10 17.16 -43.90 18.53
CA VAL A 10 17.35 -42.72 19.40
C VAL A 10 17.25 -41.43 18.58
N ASP A 11 17.88 -41.38 17.40
CA ASP A 11 17.80 -40.24 16.48
C ASP A 11 16.37 -39.98 15.97
N GLY A 12 15.61 -41.04 15.69
CA GLY A 12 14.20 -40.95 15.28
C GLY A 12 13.29 -40.38 16.37
N VAL A 13 13.52 -40.76 17.64
CA VAL A 13 12.76 -40.26 18.80
C VAL A 13 13.12 -38.80 19.08
N GLN A 14 14.41 -38.42 19.02
CA GLN A 14 14.83 -37.02 19.17
C GLN A 14 14.31 -36.11 18.06
N ARG A 15 14.32 -36.56 16.79
CA ARG A 15 13.74 -35.79 15.68
C ARG A 15 12.22 -35.65 15.79
N SER A 16 11.51 -36.71 16.18
CA SER A 16 10.07 -36.68 16.41
C SER A 16 9.69 -35.70 17.54
N GLY A 17 10.42 -35.73 18.66
CA GLY A 17 10.23 -34.79 19.76
C GLY A 17 10.51 -33.33 19.38
N ARG A 18 11.50 -33.08 18.50
CA ARG A 18 11.82 -31.73 18.01
C ARG A 18 10.72 -31.17 17.09
N LEU A 19 10.16 -32.02 16.21
CA LEU A 19 9.07 -31.65 15.31
C LEU A 19 7.76 -31.38 16.08
N GLN A 20 7.47 -32.19 17.11
CA GLN A 20 6.32 -31.97 18.00
C GLN A 20 6.43 -30.66 18.79
N ASN A 21 7.64 -30.29 19.22
CA ASN A 21 7.90 -29.02 19.90
C ASN A 21 7.77 -27.81 18.96
N CYS A 22 8.31 -27.88 17.74
CA CYS A 22 8.11 -26.81 16.75
C CYS A 22 6.63 -26.61 16.40
N THR A 23 5.86 -27.69 16.27
CA THR A 23 4.42 -27.58 15.99
C THR A 23 3.63 -27.04 17.18
N SER A 24 4.01 -27.34 18.43
CA SER A 24 3.36 -26.75 19.60
C SER A 24 3.67 -25.26 19.75
N ILE A 25 4.90 -24.82 19.49
CA ILE A 25 5.30 -23.41 19.49
C ILE A 25 4.53 -22.63 18.42
N LEU A 26 4.45 -23.15 17.20
CA LEU A 26 3.70 -22.49 16.12
C LEU A 26 2.20 -22.36 16.45
N LYS A 27 1.60 -23.40 17.03
CA LYS A 27 0.20 -23.34 17.50
C LYS A 27 0.02 -22.32 18.62
N SER A 28 0.92 -22.28 19.59
CA SER A 28 0.89 -21.32 20.70
C SER A 28 0.98 -19.87 20.19
N ASN A 29 1.93 -19.61 19.28
CA ASN A 29 2.08 -18.29 18.66
C ASN A 29 0.86 -17.91 17.83
N GLN A 30 0.24 -18.86 17.14
CA GLN A 30 -0.98 -18.62 16.36
C GLN A 30 -2.14 -18.21 17.28
N ILE A 31 -2.35 -18.93 18.39
CA ILE A 31 -3.39 -18.60 19.38
C ILE A 31 -3.14 -17.21 19.98
N PHE A 32 -1.90 -16.93 20.39
CA PHE A 32 -1.52 -15.63 20.92
C PHE A 32 -1.76 -14.50 19.91
N LEU A 33 -1.32 -14.67 18.66
CA LEU A 33 -1.44 -13.65 17.63
C LEU A 33 -2.91 -13.37 17.29
N PHE A 34 -3.73 -14.42 17.15
CA PHE A 34 -5.17 -14.24 16.90
C PHE A 34 -5.87 -13.57 18.08
N GLY A 35 -5.55 -13.97 19.31
CA GLY A 35 -6.08 -13.31 20.51
C GLY A 35 -5.70 -11.84 20.56
N TYR A 36 -4.42 -11.53 20.34
CA TYR A 36 -3.94 -10.14 20.31
C TYR A 36 -4.63 -9.31 19.21
N VAL A 37 -4.72 -9.82 17.99
CA VAL A 37 -5.40 -9.11 16.88
C VAL A 37 -6.88 -8.90 17.20
N GLN A 38 -7.56 -9.89 17.74
CA GLN A 38 -8.98 -9.80 18.04
C GLN A 38 -9.25 -8.85 19.22
N ASP A 39 -8.60 -9.08 20.36
CA ASP A 39 -8.91 -8.38 21.60
C ASP A 39 -8.42 -6.93 21.57
N PHE A 40 -7.23 -6.70 21.03
CA PHE A 40 -6.67 -5.34 20.97
C PHE A 40 -7.16 -4.59 19.74
N TRP A 41 -6.95 -5.12 18.53
CA TRP A 41 -7.20 -4.34 17.32
C TRP A 41 -8.67 -4.30 16.90
N LEU A 42 -9.40 -5.42 17.02
CA LEU A 42 -10.81 -5.45 16.61
C LEU A 42 -11.76 -4.98 17.71
N ILE A 43 -11.54 -5.37 18.97
CA ILE A 43 -12.41 -5.05 20.09
C ILE A 43 -12.03 -3.71 20.73
N GLN A 44 -10.79 -3.54 21.20
CA GLN A 44 -10.40 -2.34 21.95
C GLN A 44 -10.22 -1.10 21.07
N ILE A 45 -9.49 -1.21 19.96
CA ILE A 45 -9.29 -0.10 19.01
C ILE A 45 -10.51 0.09 18.10
N GLY A 46 -11.20 -1.01 17.78
CA GLY A 46 -12.39 -1.02 16.96
C GLY A 46 -12.08 -1.09 15.47
N ALA A 47 -12.86 -1.90 14.75
CA ALA A 47 -12.72 -2.06 13.30
C ALA A 47 -12.82 -0.74 12.52
N ALA A 48 -13.58 0.26 13.00
CA ALA A 48 -13.70 1.56 12.35
C ALA A 48 -12.37 2.34 12.27
N SER A 49 -11.48 2.15 13.26
CA SER A 49 -10.19 2.85 13.34
C SER A 49 -9.13 2.26 12.41
N ILE A 50 -9.31 1.01 11.99
CA ILE A 50 -8.36 0.27 11.13
C ILE A 50 -8.94 -0.08 9.76
N SER A 51 -10.26 0.07 9.59
CA SER A 51 -10.94 -0.17 8.33
C SER A 51 -10.64 0.94 7.35
N VAL A 52 -10.17 0.54 6.17
CA VAL A 52 -10.06 1.40 4.98
C VAL A 52 -11.27 1.25 4.06
N TYR A 53 -12.36 0.63 4.52
CA TYR A 53 -13.57 0.44 3.72
C TYR A 53 -14.19 1.80 3.37
N GLY A 54 -14.37 2.05 2.07
CA GLY A 54 -14.85 3.34 1.56
C GLY A 54 -13.81 4.47 1.59
N SER A 55 -12.57 4.21 2.03
CA SER A 55 -11.50 5.20 1.96
C SER A 55 -10.88 5.21 0.56
N ASP A 56 -10.91 6.37 -0.09
CA ASP A 56 -10.20 6.62 -1.35
C ASP A 56 -8.66 6.55 -1.18
N VAL A 57 -8.17 6.56 0.07
CA VAL A 57 -6.75 6.52 0.38
C VAL A 57 -6.42 5.46 1.42
N ARG A 58 -5.51 4.56 1.04
CA ARG A 58 -4.96 3.54 1.94
C ARG A 58 -3.58 3.98 2.41
N THR A 59 -3.20 3.63 3.63
CA THR A 59 -1.83 3.86 4.15
C THR A 59 -0.76 3.33 3.20
N ASN A 60 -1.05 2.20 2.54
CA ASN A 60 -0.19 1.63 1.51
C ASN A 60 0.04 2.58 0.33
N ASN A 61 -0.98 3.32 -0.12
CA ASN A 61 -0.86 4.25 -1.24
C ASN A 61 0.10 5.40 -0.89
N TYR A 62 0.08 5.87 0.35
CA TYR A 62 1.01 6.90 0.83
C TYR A 62 2.44 6.37 0.88
N LEU A 63 2.63 5.16 1.40
CA LEU A 63 3.94 4.53 1.48
C LEU A 63 4.51 4.26 0.07
N GLU A 64 3.71 3.72 -0.84
CA GLU A 64 4.07 3.50 -2.24
C GLU A 64 4.43 4.81 -2.95
N SER A 65 3.63 5.87 -2.75
CA SER A 65 3.91 7.20 -3.34
C SER A 65 5.21 7.81 -2.79
N PHE A 66 5.47 7.62 -1.49
CA PHE A 66 6.71 8.04 -0.87
C PHE A 66 7.91 7.24 -1.42
N HIS A 67 7.79 5.93 -1.55
CA HIS A 67 8.82 5.09 -2.15
C HIS A 67 9.09 5.45 -3.62
N ALA A 68 8.05 5.74 -4.41
CA ALA A 68 8.21 6.20 -5.78
C ALA A 68 8.94 7.55 -5.85
N THR A 69 8.63 8.46 -4.92
CA THR A 69 9.32 9.76 -4.82
C THR A 69 10.78 9.59 -4.45
N LEU A 70 11.08 8.74 -3.45
CA LEU A 70 12.44 8.38 -3.08
C LEU A 70 13.20 7.81 -4.28
N LEU A 71 12.65 6.80 -4.96
CA LEU A 71 13.30 6.18 -6.12
C LEU A 71 13.59 7.19 -7.23
N ASN A 72 12.62 8.05 -7.55
CA ASN A 72 12.77 9.08 -8.58
C ASN A 72 13.86 10.10 -8.23
N GLN A 73 13.96 10.50 -6.96
CA GLN A 73 14.93 11.52 -6.53
C GLN A 73 16.33 10.94 -6.27
N MET A 74 16.41 9.70 -5.78
CA MET A 74 17.67 9.00 -5.49
C MET A 74 18.39 8.55 -6.76
N GLY A 75 17.64 8.12 -7.78
CA GLY A 75 18.22 7.47 -8.95
C GLY A 75 18.73 6.05 -8.63
N LYS A 76 19.37 5.40 -9.61
CA LYS A 76 19.65 3.97 -9.53
C LYS A 76 20.72 3.60 -8.50
N HIS A 77 21.78 4.41 -8.37
CA HIS A 77 22.94 4.13 -7.52
C HIS A 77 23.67 5.41 -7.05
N PRO A 78 23.08 6.23 -6.14
CA PRO A 78 23.81 7.35 -5.57
C PRO A 78 24.98 6.87 -4.70
N ASN A 79 26.09 7.60 -4.68
CA ASN A 79 27.11 7.39 -3.65
C ASN A 79 26.59 7.85 -2.27
N ILE A 80 27.29 7.49 -1.19
CA ILE A 80 26.81 7.75 0.17
C ILE A 80 26.58 9.24 0.46
N TRP A 81 27.40 10.13 -0.09
CA TRP A 81 27.28 11.57 0.14
C TRP A 81 26.11 12.16 -0.65
N ASP A 82 25.95 11.76 -1.91
CA ASP A 82 24.81 12.15 -2.73
C ASP A 82 23.50 11.63 -2.14
N PHE A 83 23.50 10.41 -1.61
CA PHE A 83 22.35 9.82 -0.93
C PHE A 83 21.94 10.65 0.29
N LEU A 84 22.91 11.01 1.15
CA LEU A 84 22.66 11.82 2.34
C LEU A 84 22.16 13.23 1.98
N GLN A 85 22.77 13.88 0.99
CA GLN A 85 22.29 15.19 0.54
C GLN A 85 20.86 15.13 0.00
N LYS A 86 20.54 14.12 -0.82
CA LYS A 86 19.20 13.93 -1.35
C LYS A 86 18.17 13.63 -0.26
N LEU A 87 18.52 12.86 0.77
CA LEU A 87 17.65 12.65 1.93
C LEU A 87 17.33 13.96 2.64
N LEU A 88 18.34 14.81 2.89
CA LEU A 88 18.14 16.10 3.53
C LEU A 88 17.23 17.03 2.71
N LEU A 89 17.34 17.00 1.38
CA LEU A 89 16.46 17.78 0.51
C LEU A 89 15.01 17.29 0.59
N ILE A 90 14.80 15.97 0.60
CA ILE A 90 13.48 15.36 0.73
C ILE A 90 12.87 15.71 2.10
N GLU A 91 13.63 15.55 3.17
CA GLU A 91 13.19 15.87 4.53
C GLU A 91 12.77 17.34 4.64
N ASN A 92 13.59 18.27 4.14
CA ASN A 92 13.25 19.69 4.16
C ASN A 92 11.98 20.00 3.36
N GLN A 93 11.78 19.36 2.21
CA GLN A 93 10.56 19.51 1.43
C GLN A 93 9.33 19.06 2.24
N PHE A 94 9.38 17.87 2.86
CA PHE A 94 8.29 17.39 3.71
C PHE A 94 8.05 18.26 4.93
N TYR A 95 9.10 18.77 5.57
CA TYR A 95 9.00 19.67 6.71
C TYR A 95 8.25 20.96 6.35
N ILE A 96 8.62 21.59 5.23
CA ILE A 96 7.96 22.80 4.73
C ILE A 96 6.49 22.51 4.41
N GLU A 97 6.19 21.39 3.76
CA GLU A 97 4.81 21.00 3.45
C GLU A 97 3.98 20.76 4.72
N MET A 98 4.54 20.09 5.73
CA MET A 98 3.87 19.91 7.01
C MET A 98 3.59 21.24 7.73
N ASP A 99 4.55 22.17 7.71
CA ASP A 99 4.37 23.51 8.29
C ASP A 99 3.29 24.31 7.53
N GLN A 100 3.27 24.21 6.20
CA GLN A 100 2.22 24.81 5.37
C GLN A 100 0.83 24.25 5.70
N VAL A 101 0.68 22.91 5.82
CA VAL A 101 -0.60 22.29 6.23
C VAL A 101 -1.02 22.77 7.61
N ARG A 102 -0.12 22.81 8.59
CA ARG A 102 -0.40 23.30 9.94
C ARG A 102 -0.89 24.74 9.96
N ARG A 103 -0.43 25.55 9.00
CA ARG A 103 -0.83 26.96 8.83
C ARG A 103 -2.02 27.15 7.89
N ASN A 104 -2.68 26.07 7.45
CA ASN A 104 -3.77 26.08 6.47
C ASN A 104 -3.38 26.74 5.13
N LEU A 105 -2.11 26.70 4.77
CA LEU A 105 -1.60 27.19 3.49
C LEU A 105 -1.68 26.09 2.44
N THR A 106 -1.93 26.47 1.19
CA THR A 106 -2.04 25.54 0.06
C THR A 106 -0.69 24.91 -0.25
N VAL A 107 -0.56 23.61 0.05
CA VAL A 107 0.58 22.80 -0.40
C VAL A 107 0.49 22.53 -1.90
N ARG A 108 1.66 22.47 -2.56
CA ARG A 108 1.88 22.26 -4.00
C ARG A 108 0.73 21.52 -4.71
N ASN A 109 0.07 22.19 -5.66
CA ASN A 109 -0.99 21.61 -6.49
C ASN A 109 -0.38 20.61 -7.50
N HIS A 110 -0.26 19.35 -7.12
CA HIS A 110 0.08 18.24 -8.01
C HIS A 110 -1.16 17.86 -8.86
N LYS A 111 -1.63 18.73 -9.77
CA LYS A 111 -2.83 18.50 -10.63
C LYS A 111 -3.89 17.68 -9.88
N SER A 112 -4.36 18.40 -8.84
CA SER A 112 -5.19 18.08 -7.70
C SER A 112 -5.69 16.64 -7.54
N ARG A 113 -5.51 16.13 -6.32
CA ARG A 113 -6.23 14.95 -5.79
C ARG A 113 -7.75 15.05 -5.98
N VAL A 114 -8.29 16.27 -6.05
CA VAL A 114 -9.69 16.55 -6.43
C VAL A 114 -9.96 16.11 -7.86
N ASP A 115 -9.05 16.37 -8.80
CA ASP A 115 -9.21 15.99 -10.22
C ASP A 115 -9.24 14.47 -10.38
N ARG A 116 -8.44 13.72 -9.59
CA ARG A 116 -8.47 12.25 -9.58
C ARG A 116 -9.73 11.70 -8.93
N ALA A 117 -10.13 12.24 -7.77
CA ALA A 117 -11.37 11.84 -7.10
C ALA A 117 -12.60 12.14 -7.97
N ASP A 118 -12.60 13.28 -8.65
CA ASP A 118 -13.65 13.67 -9.61
C ASP A 118 -13.65 12.76 -10.83
N ALA A 119 -12.49 12.39 -11.38
CA ALA A 119 -12.40 11.41 -12.46
C ALA A 119 -12.95 10.05 -12.02
N THR A 120 -12.57 9.55 -10.84
CA THR A 120 -13.08 8.29 -10.29
C THR A 120 -14.59 8.36 -10.02
N ARG A 121 -15.11 9.49 -9.51
CA ARG A 121 -16.55 9.71 -9.33
C ARG A 121 -17.29 9.67 -10.66
N ARG A 122 -16.81 10.39 -11.67
CA ARG A 122 -17.42 10.43 -13.01
C ARG A 122 -17.42 9.07 -13.70
N ILE A 123 -16.35 8.28 -13.56
CA ILE A 123 -16.30 6.90 -14.06
C ILE A 123 -17.39 6.05 -13.39
N ARG A 124 -17.56 6.17 -12.08
CA ARG A 124 -18.61 5.47 -11.33
C ARG A 124 -20.00 5.86 -11.82
N ASP A 125 -20.24 7.16 -12.03
CA ASP A 125 -21.51 7.66 -12.54
C ASP A 125 -21.81 7.09 -13.94
N TYR A 126 -20.81 7.01 -14.81
CA TYR A 126 -20.97 6.42 -16.15
C TYR A 126 -21.23 4.91 -16.12
N ILE A 127 -20.64 4.18 -15.17
CA ILE A 127 -20.91 2.76 -14.97
C ILE A 127 -22.37 2.55 -14.52
N ASN A 128 -22.89 3.41 -13.64
CA ASN A 128 -24.28 3.34 -13.21
C ASN A 128 -25.24 3.56 -14.38
N ILE A 129 -25.00 4.59 -15.20
CA ILE A 129 -25.78 4.86 -16.42
C ILE A 129 -25.70 3.69 -17.41
N LEU A 130 -24.52 3.06 -17.56
CA LEU A 130 -24.36 1.88 -18.40
C LEU A 130 -25.21 0.70 -17.90
N ASN A 131 -25.27 0.50 -16.59
CA ASN A 131 -26.07 -0.57 -15.99
C ASN A 131 -27.58 -0.31 -16.12
N GLU A 132 -28.00 0.95 -16.20
CA GLU A 132 -29.41 1.35 -16.38
C GLU A 132 -29.84 1.29 -17.86
N ASP A 133 -29.07 1.92 -18.76
CA ASP A 133 -29.45 2.11 -20.17
C ASP A 133 -28.89 1.03 -21.11
N GLY A 134 -27.90 0.25 -20.69
CA GLY A 134 -27.21 -0.76 -21.50
C GLY A 134 -26.40 -0.20 -22.68
N ASN A 135 -26.27 1.13 -22.81
CA ASN A 135 -25.65 1.77 -23.96
C ASN A 135 -24.12 1.91 -23.80
N LEU A 136 -23.41 0.86 -24.19
CA LEU A 136 -21.95 0.79 -24.17
C LEU A 136 -21.27 1.90 -25.01
N LEU A 137 -21.88 2.30 -26.13
CA LEU A 137 -21.28 3.28 -27.03
C LEU A 137 -21.24 4.67 -26.37
N MET A 138 -22.30 5.05 -25.68
CA MET A 138 -22.36 6.28 -24.90
C MET A 138 -21.36 6.29 -23.74
N PHE A 139 -21.16 5.15 -23.08
CA PHE A 139 -20.13 5.01 -22.06
C PHE A 139 -18.73 5.25 -22.64
N LEU A 140 -18.38 4.58 -23.74
CA LEU A 140 -17.06 4.68 -24.37
C LEU A 140 -16.77 6.11 -24.86
N GLN A 141 -17.75 6.80 -25.45
CA GLN A 141 -17.61 8.18 -25.88
C GLN A 141 -17.33 9.13 -24.69
N ARG A 142 -18.11 9.01 -23.61
CA ARG A 142 -17.95 9.86 -22.42
C ARG A 142 -16.65 9.58 -21.66
N ALA A 143 -16.23 8.32 -21.59
CA ALA A 143 -14.97 7.92 -20.98
C ALA A 143 -13.76 8.35 -21.82
N GLY A 144 -13.83 8.26 -23.16
CA GLY A 144 -12.79 8.69 -24.08
C GLY A 144 -12.47 10.18 -23.98
N HIS A 145 -13.49 11.04 -24.03
CA HIS A 145 -13.31 12.50 -23.90
C HIS A 145 -12.71 12.95 -22.56
N MET A 146 -12.86 12.15 -21.50
CA MET A 146 -12.24 12.43 -20.20
C MET A 146 -10.71 12.20 -20.25
N MET A 147 -10.26 11.20 -21.00
CA MET A 147 -8.84 10.84 -21.13
C MET A 147 -8.08 11.81 -22.03
N ASP A 148 -8.74 12.49 -22.96
CA ASP A 148 -8.10 13.49 -23.84
C ASP A 148 -7.42 14.60 -23.02
N GLY A 149 -8.11 15.15 -22.02
CA GLY A 149 -7.54 16.15 -21.11
C GLY A 149 -6.41 15.60 -20.22
N TYR A 150 -6.48 14.32 -19.85
CA TYR A 150 -5.45 13.65 -19.06
C TYR A 150 -4.17 13.41 -19.88
N LEU A 151 -4.30 12.96 -21.13
CA LEU A 151 -3.19 12.71 -22.05
C LEU A 151 -2.45 14.01 -22.41
N HIS A 152 -3.18 15.07 -22.78
CA HIS A 152 -2.59 16.38 -23.05
C HIS A 152 -1.90 16.99 -21.83
N GLY A 153 -2.37 16.66 -20.62
CA GLY A 153 -1.84 17.18 -19.37
C GLY A 153 -0.61 16.47 -18.82
N GLN A 154 -0.36 15.20 -19.18
CA GLN A 154 0.74 14.39 -18.63
C GLN A 154 1.75 13.88 -19.65
N VAL A 155 1.38 13.72 -20.93
CA VAL A 155 2.24 13.06 -21.93
C VAL A 155 3.06 14.07 -22.77
N GLY A 156 2.77 15.38 -22.65
CA GLY A 156 3.32 16.36 -23.57
C GLY A 156 2.70 16.23 -24.97
N PRO A 157 2.97 17.17 -25.90
CA PRO A 157 2.44 17.07 -27.25
C PRO A 157 2.97 15.78 -27.90
N GLN A 158 2.08 15.05 -28.57
CA GLN A 158 2.50 13.93 -29.42
C GLN A 158 3.37 14.47 -30.57
N PRO A 159 4.40 13.72 -30.98
CA PRO A 159 5.32 14.14 -32.05
C PRO A 159 4.62 14.36 -33.39
#